data_AF-A0A7J2IPP3-F1
#
_entry.id   AF-A0A7J2IPP3-F1
#
_cell.length_a   1.000
_cell.length_b   1.000
_cell.length_c   1.000
_cell.angle_alpha   90.00
_cell.angle_beta   90.00
_cell.angle_gamma   90.00
#
_symmetry.space_group_name_H-M   'P 1'
#
loop_
_entity.id
_entity.type
_entity.pdbx_description
1 polymer ?
#
loop_
_entity_poly.entity_id
_entity_poly.type
_entity_poly.pdbx_seq_one_letter_code
_entity_poly.pdbx_strand_id
1 'polypeptide(L)'
;MIIHIVTSDFTLKAKSKRYVVSFKEKEYEFPAIKTECIILNPHGNLTSAAVKLAEEHKTTIIFVDDNFKITYLSFLDAAKDIKYLLGQVESFLHRKEEYAKIFSKTAENSRKQIVKYLDLGFESEGDFWKDEEKYI
;
A
#
# COMPACT_ATOMS: atom_id res chain seq x y z
N MET A 1 -7.89 -0.43 11.72
CA MET A 1 -6.68 0.26 12.25
C MET A 1 -5.48 -0.13 11.43
N ILE A 2 -4.62 0.84 11.13
CA ILE A 2 -3.37 0.62 10.38
C ILE A 2 -2.19 0.90 11.32
N ILE A 3 -1.24 -0.03 11.38
CA ILE A 3 -0.01 0.11 12.17
C ILE A 3 1.14 0.41 11.21
N HIS A 4 1.87 1.50 11.46
CA HIS A 4 3.06 1.87 10.68
C HIS A 4 4.32 1.63 11.52
N ILE A 5 5.17 0.70 11.07
CA ILE A 5 6.46 0.39 11.70
C ILE A 5 7.55 0.67 10.68
N VAL A 6 7.85 1.95 10.51
CA VAL A 6 8.80 2.45 9.49
C VAL A 6 10.22 2.66 10.03
N THR A 7 10.48 2.31 11.29
CA THR A 7 11.82 2.33 11.89
C THR A 7 12.60 1.07 11.52
N SER A 8 13.93 1.15 11.51
CA SER A 8 14.82 -0.02 11.48
C SER A 8 14.82 -0.72 12.86
N ASP A 9 15.32 -1.95 12.92
CA ASP A 9 15.68 -2.67 14.15
C ASP A 9 14.50 -2.96 15.11
N PHE A 10 13.29 -3.09 14.58
CA PHE A 10 12.14 -3.55 15.36
C PHE A 10 12.05 -5.07 15.37
N THR A 11 11.28 -5.60 16.32
CA THR A 11 10.78 -6.97 16.28
C THR A 11 9.26 -6.96 16.44
N LEU A 12 8.55 -7.45 15.42
CA LEU A 12 7.10 -7.66 15.47
C LEU A 12 6.82 -9.12 15.86
N LYS A 13 6.23 -9.29 17.05
CA LYS A 13 5.83 -10.57 17.62
C LYS A 13 4.34 -10.64 17.92
N ALA A 14 3.82 -11.85 18.06
CA ALA A 14 2.49 -12.08 18.58
C ALA A 14 2.57 -12.48 20.05
N LYS A 15 1.68 -11.91 20.87
CA LYS A 15 1.47 -12.32 22.26
C LYS A 15 -0.03 -12.43 22.49
N SER A 16 -0.52 -13.66 22.66
CA SER A 16 -1.95 -13.96 22.71
C SER A 16 -2.67 -13.42 21.46
N LYS A 17 -3.63 -12.50 21.59
CA LYS A 17 -4.38 -11.88 20.47
C LYS A 17 -3.92 -10.47 20.14
N ARG A 18 -2.65 -10.16 20.39
CA ARG A 18 -2.07 -8.83 20.20
C ARG A 18 -0.77 -8.91 19.40
N TYR A 19 -0.60 -7.92 18.54
CA TYR A 19 0.69 -7.59 17.95
C TYR A 19 1.50 -6.82 18.98
N VAL A 20 2.75 -7.22 19.19
CA VAL A 20 3.69 -6.53 20.06
C VAL A 20 4.87 -6.09 19.21
N VAL A 21 5.11 -4.79 19.17
CA VAL A 21 6.25 -4.19 18.50
C VAL A 21 7.27 -3.84 19.56
N SER A 22 8.39 -4.56 19.56
CA SER A 22 9.54 -4.24 20.39
C SER A 22 10.53 -3.42 19.56
N PHE A 23 10.93 -2.26 20.05
CA PHE A 23 11.97 -1.44 19.44
C PHE A 23 12.80 -0.79 20.54
N LYS A 24 14.11 -1.03 20.54
CA LYS A 24 15.01 -0.68 21.65
C LYS A 24 14.43 -1.24 22.97
N GLU A 25 14.29 -0.40 23.99
CA GLU A 25 13.74 -0.75 25.31
C GLU A 25 12.23 -0.48 25.42
N LYS A 26 11.54 -0.22 24.31
CA LYS A 26 10.09 0.09 24.31
C LYS A 26 9.30 -1.04 23.66
N GLU A 27 8.13 -1.30 24.23
CA GLU A 27 7.14 -2.22 23.67
C GLU A 27 5.80 -1.51 23.46
N TYR A 28 5.19 -1.77 22.31
CA TYR A 28 3.87 -1.25 21.94
C TYR A 28 2.95 -2.41 21.59
N GLU A 29 1.75 -2.44 22.17
CA GLU A 29 0.80 -3.55 21.97
C GLU A 29 -0.48 -3.12 21.28
N PHE A 30 -0.82 -3.80 20.19
CA PHE A 30 -1.98 -3.52 19.36
C PHE A 30 -2.92 -4.73 19.30
N PRO A 31 -4.24 -4.56 19.50
CA PRO A 31 -5.19 -5.67 19.41
C PRO A 31 -5.35 -6.14 17.96
N ALA A 32 -5.15 -7.44 17.71
CA ALA A 32 -5.18 -7.99 16.35
C ALA A 32 -6.56 -7.85 15.70
N ILE A 33 -7.64 -8.05 16.46
CA ILE A 33 -9.03 -7.95 15.98
C ILE A 33 -9.41 -6.57 15.40
N LYS A 34 -8.67 -5.50 15.76
CA LYS A 34 -8.92 -4.15 15.22
C LYS A 34 -7.93 -3.76 14.13
N THR A 35 -6.94 -4.61 13.85
CA THR A 35 -5.83 -4.31 12.96
C THR A 35 -6.13 -4.87 11.57
N GLU A 36 -6.36 -3.97 10.62
CA GLU A 36 -6.65 -4.33 9.23
C GLU A 36 -5.37 -4.47 8.43
N CYS A 37 -4.37 -3.64 8.73
CA CYS A 37 -3.12 -3.58 7.98
C CYS A 37 -1.92 -3.25 8.87
N ILE A 38 -0.77 -3.85 8.55
CA ILE A 38 0.53 -3.56 9.15
C ILE A 38 1.51 -3.23 8.04
N ILE A 39 2.12 -2.04 8.11
CA ILE A 39 3.16 -1.59 7.20
C ILE A 39 4.50 -1.69 7.90
N LEU A 40 5.45 -2.40 7.28
CA LEU A 40 6.75 -2.75 7.84
C LEU A 40 7.89 -2.22 6.96
N ASN A 41 8.92 -1.68 7.60
CA ASN A 41 10.24 -1.55 6.97
C ASN A 41 10.91 -2.94 6.89
N PRO A 42 11.60 -3.33 5.80
CA PRO A 42 12.28 -4.63 5.66
C PRO A 42 13.43 -4.83 6.65
N HIS A 43 13.98 -3.76 7.22
CA HIS A 43 15.14 -3.80 8.13
C HIS A 43 14.75 -4.12 9.58
N GLY A 44 13.72 -4.95 9.78
CA GLY A 44 13.27 -5.42 11.08
C GLY A 44 12.93 -6.91 11.07
N ASN A 45 12.63 -7.45 12.25
CA ASN A 45 12.33 -8.86 12.42
C ASN A 45 10.83 -9.10 12.53
N LEU A 46 10.31 -10.02 11.73
CA LEU A 46 8.94 -10.50 11.79
C LEU A 46 8.93 -11.96 12.23
N THR A 47 8.33 -12.25 13.39
CA THR A 47 8.22 -13.63 13.87
C THR A 47 7.13 -14.41 13.15
N SER A 48 7.30 -15.73 13.02
CA SER A 48 6.28 -16.61 12.43
C SER A 48 4.95 -16.58 13.19
N ALA A 49 4.97 -16.34 14.50
CA ALA A 49 3.77 -16.19 15.31
C ALA A 49 2.98 -14.92 14.93
N ALA A 50 3.65 -13.81 14.62
CA ALA A 50 3.00 -12.60 14.12
C ALA A 50 2.38 -12.82 12.72
N VAL A 51 3.06 -13.58 11.86
CA VAL A 51 2.53 -13.97 10.54
C VAL A 51 1.26 -14.80 10.69
N LYS A 52 1.27 -15.83 11.56
CA LYS A 52 0.07 -16.64 11.83
C LYS A 52 -1.09 -15.82 12.37
N LEU A 53 -0.82 -14.91 13.31
CA LEU A 53 -1.84 -14.02 13.86
C LEU A 53 -2.46 -13.11 12.78
N ALA A 54 -1.64 -12.66 11.82
CA ALA A 54 -2.10 -11.89 10.67
C ALA A 54 -2.98 -12.70 9.71
N GLU A 55 -2.63 -13.96 9.46
CA GLU A 55 -3.46 -14.86 8.69
C GLU A 55 -4.82 -15.12 9.37
N GLU A 56 -4.82 -15.45 10.67
CA GLU A 56 -6.03 -15.71 11.46
C GLU A 56 -7.00 -14.53 11.47
N HIS A 57 -6.47 -13.31 11.60
CA HIS A 57 -7.25 -12.08 11.63
C HIS A 57 -7.41 -11.41 10.27
N LYS A 58 -6.91 -12.03 9.20
CA LYS A 58 -6.92 -11.47 7.83
C LYS A 58 -6.33 -10.05 7.78
N THR A 59 -5.31 -9.81 8.60
CA THR A 59 -4.55 -8.56 8.63
C THR A 59 -3.58 -8.56 7.44
N THR A 60 -3.70 -7.58 6.56
CA THR A 60 -2.75 -7.41 5.46
C THR A 60 -1.39 -6.95 5.99
N ILE A 61 -0.30 -7.56 5.51
CA ILE A 61 1.06 -7.11 5.81
C ILE A 61 1.68 -6.56 4.54
N ILE A 62 2.21 -5.33 4.62
CA ILE A 62 2.88 -4.65 3.53
C ILE A 62 4.31 -4.34 3.96
N PHE A 63 5.28 -4.72 3.14
CA PHE A 63 6.68 -4.30 3.30
C PHE A 63 6.97 -3.15 2.35
N VAL A 64 7.60 -2.10 2.88
CA VAL A 64 7.99 -0.91 2.12
C VAL A 64 9.48 -0.65 2.28
N ASP A 65 10.19 -0.36 1.20
CA ASP A 65 11.62 0.01 1.26
C ASP A 65 11.83 1.39 1.91
N ASP A 66 13.09 1.81 2.00
CA ASP A 66 13.48 3.11 2.58
C ASP A 66 12.96 4.32 1.79
N ASN A 67 12.47 4.12 0.55
CA ASN A 67 11.79 5.13 -0.27
C ASN A 67 10.26 5.00 -0.19
N PHE A 68 9.74 4.23 0.78
CA PHE A 68 8.32 3.93 0.95
C PHE A 68 7.67 3.20 -0.24
N LYS A 69 8.46 2.55 -1.11
CA LYS A 69 7.93 1.73 -2.20
C LYS A 69 7.56 0.35 -1.67
N ILE A 70 6.39 -0.15 -2.06
CA ILE A 70 5.95 -1.50 -1.68
C ILE A 70 6.88 -2.52 -2.34
N THR A 71 7.57 -3.32 -1.52
CA THR A 71 8.46 -4.39 -1.96
C THR A 71 7.80 -5.76 -1.88
N TYR A 72 6.89 -5.95 -0.93
CA TYR A 72 6.13 -7.19 -0.77
C TYR A 72 4.79 -6.93 -0.10
N LEU A 73 3.79 -7.76 -0.42
CA LEU A 73 2.46 -7.68 0.16
C LEU A 73 1.92 -9.10 0.40
N SER A 74 1.35 -9.32 1.59
CA SER A 74 0.80 -10.61 2.02
C SER A 74 -0.58 -10.47 2.66
N PHE A 75 -1.37 -11.56 2.58
CA PHE A 75 -2.69 -11.68 3.22
C PHE A 75 -3.68 -10.60 2.79
N LEU A 76 -3.72 -10.34 1.49
CA LEU A 76 -4.87 -9.67 0.87
C LEU A 76 -6.02 -10.67 0.90
N ASP A 77 -6.93 -10.54 1.85
CA ASP A 77 -8.26 -11.11 1.69
C ASP A 77 -8.99 -10.21 0.69
N ALA A 78 -8.61 -10.32 -0.59
CA ALA A 78 -9.46 -9.89 -1.68
C ALA A 78 -10.75 -10.66 -1.45
N ALA A 79 -11.79 -9.97 -0.97
CA ALA A 79 -13.04 -10.57 -0.56
C ALA A 79 -13.35 -11.71 -1.54
N LYS A 80 -13.29 -12.97 -1.07
CA LYS A 80 -13.51 -14.18 -1.88
C LYS A 80 -14.97 -14.30 -2.35
N ASP A 81 -15.67 -13.17 -2.46
CA ASP A 81 -16.97 -13.11 -3.05
C ASP A 81 -16.75 -13.11 -4.57
N ILE A 82 -17.06 -14.27 -5.16
CA ILE A 82 -17.00 -14.51 -6.60
C ILE A 82 -17.73 -13.43 -7.40
N LYS A 83 -18.71 -12.75 -6.78
CA LYS A 83 -19.41 -11.61 -7.38
C LYS A 83 -18.48 -10.43 -7.70
N TYR A 84 -17.55 -10.08 -6.81
CA TYR A 84 -16.61 -8.97 -7.07
C TYR A 84 -15.56 -9.36 -8.10
N LEU A 85 -15.10 -10.62 -8.09
CA LEU A 85 -14.20 -11.12 -9.11
C LEU A 85 -14.87 -11.13 -10.49
N LEU A 86 -16.10 -11.63 -10.59
CA LEU A 86 -16.88 -11.61 -11.83
C LEU A 86 -17.13 -10.16 -12.29
N GLY A 87 -17.45 -9.25 -11.38
CA GLY A 87 -17.59 -7.83 -11.68
C GLY A 87 -16.29 -7.19 -12.19
N GLN A 88 -15.13 -7.57 -11.64
CA GLN A 88 -13.82 -7.13 -12.15
C GLN A 88 -13.53 -7.68 -13.55
N VAL A 89 -13.83 -8.95 -13.81
CA VAL A 89 -13.68 -9.58 -15.13
C VAL A 89 -14.60 -8.93 -16.16
N GLU A 90 -15.88 -8.75 -15.84
CA GLU A 90 -16.87 -8.10 -16.72
C GLU A 90 -16.47 -6.64 -17.02
N SER A 91 -16.02 -5.92 -15.99
CA SER A 91 -15.51 -4.55 -16.12
C SER A 91 -14.27 -4.49 -17.02
N PHE A 92 -13.36 -5.45 -16.92
CA PHE A 92 -12.19 -5.52 -17.79
C PHE A 92 -12.57 -5.83 -19.24
N LEU A 93 -13.51 -6.76 -19.45
CA LEU A 93 -13.93 -7.15 -20.80
C LEU A 93 -14.70 -6.05 -21.54
N HIS A 94 -15.58 -5.34 -20.84
CA HIS A 94 -16.54 -4.43 -21.49
C HIS A 94 -16.32 -2.95 -21.20
N ARG A 95 -15.59 -2.60 -20.13
CA ARG A 95 -15.49 -1.21 -19.63
C ARG A 95 -14.06 -0.76 -19.36
N LYS A 96 -13.05 -1.50 -19.83
CA LYS A 96 -11.62 -1.17 -19.60
C LYS A 96 -11.25 0.25 -20.00
N GLU A 97 -11.77 0.75 -21.13
CA GLU A 97 -11.44 2.09 -21.64
C GLU A 97 -12.09 3.20 -20.82
N GLU A 98 -13.31 2.97 -20.33
CA GLU A 98 -14.00 3.89 -19.45
C GLU A 98 -13.24 4.02 -18.12
N TYR A 99 -12.86 2.90 -17.52
CA TYR A 99 -12.05 2.90 -16.30
C TYR A 99 -10.66 3.49 -16.52
N ALA A 100 -9.99 3.17 -17.63
CA ALA A 100 -8.71 3.77 -17.97
C ALA A 100 -8.80 5.30 -18.05
N LYS A 101 -9.84 5.86 -18.70
CA LYS A 101 -10.08 7.31 -18.76
C LYS A 101 -10.31 7.93 -17.38
N ILE A 102 -11.04 7.24 -16.49
CA ILE A 102 -11.25 7.70 -15.11
C ILE A 102 -9.90 7.77 -14.35
N PHE A 103 -9.07 6.73 -14.47
CA PHE A 103 -7.74 6.73 -13.85
C PHE A 103 -6.82 7.80 -14.45
N SER A 104 -6.79 7.96 -15.78
CA SER A 104 -5.98 9.00 -16.44
C SER A 104 -6.38 10.41 -16.01
N LYS A 105 -7.69 10.71 -15.96
CA LYS A 105 -8.18 12.01 -15.49
C LYS A 105 -7.83 12.26 -14.02
N THR A 106 -7.86 11.22 -13.20
CA THR A 106 -7.48 11.32 -11.78
C THR A 106 -5.98 11.56 -11.63
N ALA A 107 -5.15 10.86 -12.41
CA ALA A 107 -3.69 11.06 -12.43
C ALA A 107 -3.31 12.48 -12.88
N GLU A 108 -4.00 13.02 -13.88
CA GLU A 108 -3.83 14.41 -14.33
C GLU A 108 -4.15 15.42 -13.21
N ASN A 109 -5.23 15.18 -12.47
CA ASN A 109 -5.60 16.02 -11.32
C ASN A 109 -4.59 15.91 -10.17
N SER A 110 -4.10 14.71 -9.85
CA SER A 110 -3.04 14.52 -8.86
C SER A 110 -1.74 15.21 -9.28
N ARG A 111 -1.38 15.18 -10.56
CA ARG A 111 -0.22 15.90 -11.10
C ARG A 111 -0.38 17.42 -10.96
N LYS A 112 -1.55 17.97 -11.30
CA LYS A 112 -1.87 19.40 -11.11
C LYS A 112 -1.77 19.82 -9.64
N GLN A 113 -2.20 18.95 -8.71
CA GLN A 113 -2.06 19.20 -7.28
C GLN A 113 -0.60 19.11 -6.81
N ILE A 114 0.17 18.11 -7.25
CA ILE A 114 1.59 17.97 -6.91
C ILE A 114 2.39 19.17 -7.39
N VAL A 115 2.19 19.63 -8.63
CA VAL A 115 2.83 20.84 -9.18
C VAL A 115 2.46 22.08 -8.35
N LYS A 116 1.19 22.22 -7.96
CA LYS A 116 0.73 23.31 -7.09
C LYS A 116 1.32 23.26 -5.68
N TYR A 117 1.52 22.07 -5.12
CA TYR A 117 2.08 21.87 -3.77
C TYR A 117 3.60 22.00 -3.72
N LEU A 118 4.29 21.72 -4.83
CA LEU A 118 5.74 21.76 -4.88
C LEU A 118 6.29 23.17 -5.12
N ASP A 119 5.47 24.15 -5.53
CA ASP A 119 5.85 25.53 -5.88
C ASP A 119 7.23 25.60 -6.58
N LEU A 120 7.48 24.59 -7.42
CA LEU A 120 8.64 24.58 -8.29
C LEU A 120 8.25 25.53 -9.41
N GLY A 121 8.81 26.74 -9.35
CA GLY A 121 8.80 27.71 -10.43
C GLY A 121 9.45 27.14 -11.69
N PHE A 122 8.79 26.17 -12.33
CA PHE A 122 9.07 25.78 -13.69
C PHE A 122 8.33 26.77 -14.58
N GLU A 123 9.07 27.80 -14.97
CA GLU A 123 8.75 28.52 -16.18
C GLU A 123 8.69 27.55 -17.36
N SER A 124 7.64 27.73 -18.15
CA SER A 124 7.42 27.26 -19.51
C SER A 124 6.85 25.85 -19.73
N GLU A 125 5.62 25.85 -20.25
CA GLU A 125 4.82 24.74 -20.78
C GLU A 125 5.40 24.08 -22.06
N GLY A 126 6.71 24.22 -22.33
CA GLY A 126 7.28 24.02 -23.66
C GLY A 126 7.88 22.66 -23.99
N ASP A 127 8.35 21.89 -23.00
CA ASP A 127 9.23 20.73 -23.30
C ASP A 127 8.61 19.34 -23.10
N PHE A 128 7.39 19.23 -22.58
CA PHE A 128 6.81 17.91 -22.28
C PHE A 128 6.04 17.24 -23.44
N TRP A 129 5.76 17.95 -24.53
CA TRP A 129 5.02 17.40 -25.68
C TRP A 129 5.84 16.49 -26.59
N LYS A 130 7.16 16.35 -26.37
CA LYS A 130 8.04 15.57 -27.25
C LYS A 130 8.09 14.07 -26.97
N ASP A 131 7.56 13.61 -25.83
CA ASP A 131 7.67 12.19 -25.44
C ASP A 131 6.41 11.34 -25.71
N GLU A 132 5.28 11.95 -26.09
CA GLU A 132 4.04 11.21 -26.38
C GLU A 132 4.01 10.54 -27.78
N GLU A 133 4.84 10.97 -28.73
CA GLU A 133 4.86 10.38 -30.09
C GLU A 133 5.55 9.01 -30.18
N LYS A 134 6.13 8.49 -29.09
CA LYS A 134 6.88 7.22 -29.12
C LYS A 134 6.05 5.98 -28.81
N TYR A 135 4.77 6.13 -28.48
CA TYR A 135 3.94 5.03 -27.96
C TYR A 135 2.59 4.86 -28.68
N ILE A 136 2.45 5.34 -29.91
CA ILE A 136 1.29 5.03 -30.80
C ILE A 136 1.76 4.16 -31.96
#